data_AF-A0A946YQW3-F1
#
_entry.id   AF-A0A946YQW3-F1
#
_cell.length_a   1.000
_cell.length_b   1.000
_cell.length_c   1.000
_cell.angle_alpha   90.00
_cell.angle_beta   90.00
_cell.angle_gamma   90.00
#
_symmetry.space_group_name_H-M   'P 1'
#
loop_
_entity.id
_entity.type
_entity.pdbx_description
1 polymer ?
#
loop_
_entity_poly.entity_id
_entity_poly.type
_entity_poly.pdbx_seq_one_letter_code
_entity_poly.pdbx_strand_id
1 'polypeptide(L)'
;MQRFYVVLVGDNILLEQGGDYPIAGFVAPRCVRGQDSAQAVQLAKIQLLKDWKLTFNRDNKAGTPRLEVAAVEQIKNPFKRLSDAQHFEFFGIDEERHAKTKAAIAAFQKWFRIR
;
A
#
# COMPACT_ATOMS: atom_id res chain seq x y z
N MET A 1 -4.39 -9.92 19.32
CA MET A 1 -4.51 -9.24 18.01
C MET A 1 -3.80 -10.06 16.96
N GLN A 2 -4.46 -10.30 15.85
CA GLN A 2 -3.94 -11.06 14.71
C GLN A 2 -3.16 -10.13 13.78
N ARG A 3 -2.20 -10.67 13.04
CA ARG A 3 -1.43 -9.92 12.03
C ARG A 3 -2.13 -10.05 10.68
N PHE A 4 -2.23 -8.95 9.96
CA PHE A 4 -2.82 -8.89 8.62
C PHE A 4 -1.87 -8.20 7.65
N TYR A 5 -1.90 -8.67 6.41
CA TYR A 5 -1.29 -8.02 5.26
C TYR A 5 -2.42 -7.42 4.42
N VAL A 6 -2.38 -6.11 4.21
CA VAL A 6 -3.40 -5.37 3.47
C VAL A 6 -2.72 -4.68 2.29
N VAL A 7 -3.21 -4.89 1.08
CA VAL A 7 -2.76 -4.15 -0.11
C VAL A 7 -3.78 -3.06 -0.38
N LEU A 8 -3.34 -1.81 -0.28
CA LEU A 8 -4.15 -0.63 -0.55
C LEU A 8 -3.71 0.02 -1.86
N VAL A 9 -4.68 0.50 -2.62
CA VAL A 9 -4.44 1.32 -3.81
C VAL A 9 -4.96 2.72 -3.52
N GLY A 10 -4.09 3.71 -3.67
CA GLY A 10 -4.42 5.12 -3.59
C GLY A 10 -4.53 5.72 -4.99
N ASP A 11 -5.65 6.35 -5.28
CA ASP A 11 -5.86 7.13 -6.51
C ASP A 11 -6.21 8.59 -6.19
N ASN A 12 -6.47 9.37 -7.23
CA ASN A 12 -6.86 10.78 -7.14
C ASN A 12 -5.82 11.66 -6.42
N ILE A 13 -4.54 11.39 -6.72
CA ILE A 13 -3.43 12.26 -6.35
C ILE A 13 -2.83 12.86 -7.62
N LEU A 14 -2.28 14.06 -7.49
CA LEU A 14 -1.50 14.68 -8.54
C LEU A 14 -0.14 15.03 -7.94
N LEU A 15 0.90 14.34 -8.41
CA LEU A 15 2.28 14.73 -8.14
C LEU A 15 2.97 14.92 -9.49
N GLU A 16 3.48 16.13 -9.72
CA GLU A 16 4.40 16.40 -10.82
C GLU A 16 5.77 15.81 -10.44
N GLN A 17 6.06 14.60 -10.91
CA GLN A 17 7.45 14.20 -11.08
C GLN A 17 7.88 14.56 -12.50
N GLY A 18 9.11 15.05 -12.65
CA GLY A 18 9.68 15.48 -13.94
C GLY A 18 9.94 14.36 -14.96
N GLY A 19 9.07 13.35 -15.03
CA GLY A 19 9.01 12.34 -16.10
C GLY A 19 7.84 12.61 -17.05
N ASP A 20 7.64 11.71 -18.02
CA ASP A 20 6.72 11.90 -19.15
C ASP A 20 5.22 11.92 -18.76
N TYR A 21 4.85 11.36 -17.59
CA TYR A 21 3.46 11.31 -17.12
C TYR A 21 3.33 11.73 -15.64
N PRO A 22 2.27 12.47 -15.28
CA PRO A 22 2.00 12.79 -13.88
C PRO A 22 1.67 11.50 -13.10
N ILE A 23 2.09 11.46 -11.84
CA ILE A 23 1.71 10.35 -10.95
C ILE A 23 0.20 10.45 -10.68
N ALA A 24 -0.51 9.38 -11.00
CA ALA A 24 -1.96 9.26 -10.84
C ALA A 24 -2.36 8.54 -9.54
N GLY A 25 -1.45 7.74 -8.97
CA GLY A 25 -1.73 6.94 -7.80
C GLY A 25 -0.55 6.16 -7.26
N PHE A 26 -0.80 5.31 -6.27
CA PHE A 26 0.18 4.39 -5.70
C PHE A 26 -0.45 3.08 -5.21
N VAL A 27 0.37 2.04 -5.14
CA VAL A 27 0.08 0.78 -4.44
C VAL A 27 0.91 0.74 -3.17
N ALA A 28 0.27 0.43 -2.05
CA ALA A 28 0.89 0.42 -0.74
C ALA A 28 0.48 -0.81 0.07
N PRO A 29 1.34 -1.84 0.17
CA PRO A 29 1.14 -2.92 1.12
C PRO A 29 1.36 -2.42 2.56
N ARG A 30 0.60 -2.97 3.50
CA ARG A 30 0.67 -2.66 4.93
C ARG A 30 0.56 -3.92 5.79
N CYS A 31 1.49 -4.07 6.72
CA CYS A 31 1.40 -5.04 7.81
C CYS A 31 0.82 -4.37 9.05
N VAL A 32 -0.35 -4.81 9.50
CA VAL A 32 -1.04 -4.24 10.66
C VAL A 32 -1.49 -5.34 11.62
N ARG A 33 -1.76 -4.97 12.87
CA ARG A 33 -2.37 -5.86 13.86
C ARG A 33 -3.80 -5.39 14.12
N GLY A 34 -4.76 -6.32 14.06
CA GLY A 34 -6.18 -6.06 14.30
C GLY A 34 -6.85 -7.22 15.04
N GLN A 35 -8.06 -7.01 15.53
CA GLN A 35 -8.92 -8.07 16.07
C GLN A 35 -9.49 -8.92 14.95
N ASP A 36 -9.93 -8.27 13.87
CA ASP A 36 -10.43 -8.88 12.63
C ASP A 36 -9.88 -8.14 11.39
N SER A 37 -10.28 -8.61 10.20
CA SER A 37 -9.86 -8.02 8.92
C SER A 37 -10.39 -6.60 8.71
N ALA A 38 -11.59 -6.28 9.21
CA ALA A 38 -12.20 -4.96 9.06
C ALA A 38 -11.43 -3.90 9.85
N GLN A 39 -11.12 -4.18 11.12
CA GLN A 39 -10.29 -3.33 11.96
C GLN A 39 -8.87 -3.20 11.38
N ALA A 40 -8.30 -4.28 10.87
CA ALA A 40 -7.00 -4.24 10.20
C ALA A 40 -7.01 -3.29 8.99
N VAL A 41 -8.00 -3.42 8.11
CA VAL A 41 -8.17 -2.52 6.95
C VAL A 41 -8.30 -1.07 7.39
N GLN A 42 -9.12 -0.79 8.41
CA GLN A 42 -9.30 0.58 8.91
C GLN A 42 -7.99 1.15 9.45
N LEU A 43 -7.25 0.38 10.25
CA LEU A 43 -5.95 0.79 10.78
C LEU A 43 -4.93 1.03 9.65
N ALA A 44 -4.90 0.15 8.65
CA ALA A 44 -4.02 0.30 7.50
C ALA A 44 -4.32 1.57 6.71
N LYS A 45 -5.61 1.88 6.47
CA LYS A 45 -6.02 3.12 5.79
C LYS A 45 -5.61 4.37 6.59
N ILE A 46 -5.85 4.39 7.89
CA ILE A 46 -5.50 5.53 8.76
C ILE A 46 -3.99 5.75 8.77
N GLN A 47 -3.21 4.69 8.95
CA GLN A 47 -1.75 4.79 8.95
C GLN A 47 -1.23 5.28 7.60
N LEU A 48 -1.74 4.72 6.50
CA LEU A 48 -1.35 5.10 5.15
C LEU A 48 -1.64 6.57 4.84
N LEU A 49 -2.80 7.10 5.24
CA LEU A 49 -3.13 8.52 5.06
C LEU A 49 -2.22 9.44 5.88
N LYS A 50 -1.84 9.02 7.09
CA LYS A 50 -0.87 9.76 7.92
C LYS A 50 0.51 9.76 7.27
N ASP A 51 0.99 8.60 6.81
CA ASP A 51 2.27 8.46 6.10
C ASP A 51 2.28 9.34 4.85
N TRP A 52 1.22 9.27 4.04
CA TRP A 52 1.06 10.12 2.84
C TRP A 52 1.17 11.61 3.18
N LYS A 53 0.41 12.05 4.20
CA LYS A 53 0.38 13.43 4.64
C LYS A 53 1.76 13.92 5.10
N LEU A 54 2.51 13.07 5.80
CA LEU A 54 3.83 13.42 6.32
C LEU A 54 4.92 13.40 5.25
N THR A 55 4.89 12.42 4.35
CA THR A 55 5.98 12.16 3.39
C THR A 55 5.81 12.95 2.10
N PHE A 56 4.60 13.01 1.54
CA PHE A 56 4.38 13.52 0.18
C PHE A 56 3.44 14.73 0.12
N ASN A 57 2.56 14.89 1.11
CA ASN A 57 1.53 15.93 1.08
C ASN A 57 1.59 16.89 2.28
N ARG A 58 2.79 17.26 2.74
CA ARG A 58 2.98 18.13 3.91
C ARG A 58 2.22 19.46 3.78
N ASP A 59 2.22 20.04 2.58
CA ASP A 59 1.59 21.34 2.28
C ASP A 59 0.14 21.22 1.75
N ASN A 60 -0.46 20.02 1.75
CA ASN A 60 -1.81 19.75 1.22
C ASN A 60 -2.00 19.99 -0.30
N LYS A 61 -0.92 20.12 -1.06
CA LYS A 61 -0.98 20.40 -2.50
C LYS A 61 -1.26 19.18 -3.38
N ALA A 62 -0.96 17.98 -2.90
CA ALA A 62 -1.05 16.73 -3.66
C ALA A 62 -2.42 16.03 -3.56
N GLY A 63 -3.38 16.62 -2.83
CA GLY A 63 -4.69 16.03 -2.59
C GLY A 63 -4.71 14.90 -1.55
N THR A 64 -5.91 14.45 -1.20
CA THR A 64 -6.12 13.29 -0.33
C THR A 64 -6.43 12.07 -1.18
N PRO A 65 -5.59 11.02 -1.14
CA PRO A 65 -5.82 9.84 -1.95
C PRO A 65 -7.10 9.13 -1.51
N ARG A 66 -7.89 8.68 -2.48
CA ARG A 66 -8.98 7.76 -2.20
C ARG A 66 -8.40 6.34 -2.15
N LEU A 67 -8.76 5.61 -1.10
CA LEU A 67 -8.15 4.31 -0.78
C LEU A 67 -9.10 3.14 -1.06
N GLU A 68 -8.70 2.31 -2.01
CA GLU A 68 -9.31 1.01 -2.32
C GLU A 68 -8.53 -0.14 -1.67
N VAL A 69 -9.23 -1.20 -1.27
CA VAL A 69 -8.60 -2.42 -0.74
C VAL A 69 -8.49 -3.44 -1.87
N ALA A 70 -7.27 -3.73 -2.30
CA ALA A 70 -7.03 -4.73 -3.34
C ALA A 70 -6.93 -6.16 -2.77
N ALA A 71 -6.35 -6.31 -1.57
CA ALA A 71 -6.25 -7.61 -0.91
C ALA A 71 -6.15 -7.45 0.61
N VAL A 72 -6.65 -8.46 1.34
CA VAL A 72 -6.47 -8.58 2.79
C VAL A 72 -6.25 -10.05 3.15
N GLU A 73 -5.13 -10.33 3.82
CA GLU A 73 -4.72 -11.68 4.17
C GLU A 73 -4.27 -11.77 5.62
N GLN A 74 -4.71 -12.79 6.34
CA GLN A 74 -4.24 -13.03 7.71
C GLN A 74 -2.87 -13.70 7.69
N ILE A 75 -1.92 -13.11 8.42
CA ILE A 75 -0.58 -13.67 8.59
C ILE A 75 -0.63 -14.72 9.71
N LYS A 76 -0.88 -15.98 9.33
CA LYS A 76 -0.94 -17.11 10.26
C LYS A 76 0.43 -17.52 10.80
N ASN A 77 1.50 -17.39 10.00
CA ASN A 77 2.86 -17.74 10.42
C ASN A 77 3.51 -16.58 11.20
N PRO A 78 3.85 -16.75 12.49
CA PRO A 78 4.46 -15.69 13.30
C PRO A 78 5.87 -15.31 12.82
N PHE A 79 6.60 -16.21 12.16
CA PHE A 79 7.96 -15.97 11.64
C PHE A 79 7.98 -15.33 10.25
N LYS A 80 6.83 -15.22 9.57
CA LYS A 80 6.76 -14.55 8.27
C LYS A 80 7.12 -13.08 8.43
N ARG A 81 8.27 -12.70 7.88
CA ARG A 81 8.74 -11.31 7.80
C ARG A 81 8.51 -10.84 6.37
N LEU A 82 7.78 -9.75 6.22
CA LEU A 82 7.55 -9.11 4.93
C LEU A 82 8.45 -7.90 4.89
N SER A 83 9.55 -7.99 4.13
CA SER A 83 10.59 -6.96 4.04
C SER A 83 10.07 -5.62 3.54
N ASP A 84 9.02 -5.64 2.71
CA ASP A 84 8.61 -4.47 1.90
C ASP A 84 7.20 -3.95 2.22
N ALA A 85 6.61 -4.35 3.35
CA ALA A 85 5.21 -4.08 3.66
C ALA A 85 4.90 -2.63 4.12
N GLN A 86 5.74 -1.66 3.78
CA GLN A 86 5.57 -0.25 4.17
C GLN A 86 6.02 0.74 3.08
N HIS A 87 6.16 0.31 1.83
CA HIS A 87 6.54 1.20 0.73
C HIS A 87 5.33 1.74 -0.05
N PHE A 88 5.58 2.78 -0.83
CA PHE A 88 4.66 3.36 -1.81
C PHE A 88 5.22 3.07 -3.21
N GLU A 89 4.47 2.33 -4.02
CA GLU A 89 4.81 2.10 -5.42
C GLU A 89 3.90 2.96 -6.31
N PHE A 90 4.41 4.12 -6.73
CA PHE A 90 3.67 5.09 -7.55
C PHE A 90 3.41 4.60 -8.96
N PHE A 91 2.29 4.96 -9.57
CA PHE A 91 1.99 4.68 -10.98
C PHE A 91 1.41 5.92 -11.67
N GLY A 92 1.68 6.05 -12.97
CA GLY A 92 1.09 7.08 -13.83
C GLY A 92 -0.05 6.55 -14.70
N ILE A 93 -0.03 5.26 -15.04
CA ILE A 93 -0.99 4.62 -15.95
C ILE A 93 -1.60 3.34 -15.33
N ASP A 94 -2.75 2.91 -15.85
CA ASP A 94 -3.48 1.75 -15.31
C ASP A 94 -2.74 0.42 -15.48
N GLU A 95 -1.91 0.26 -16.50
CA GLU A 95 -1.10 -0.95 -16.68
C GLU A 95 -0.11 -1.13 -15.53
N GLU A 96 0.55 -0.05 -15.12
CA GLU A 96 1.44 -0.03 -13.97
C GLU A 96 0.69 -0.30 -12.67
N ARG A 97 -0.50 0.29 -12.50
CA ARG A 97 -1.38 0.03 -11.34
C ARG A 97 -1.64 -1.47 -11.20
N HIS A 98 -2.05 -2.14 -12.28
CA HIS A 98 -2.33 -3.58 -12.26
C HIS A 98 -1.08 -4.41 -11.98
N ALA A 99 0.04 -4.11 -12.65
CA ALA A 99 1.29 -4.82 -12.48
C ALA A 99 1.81 -4.74 -11.02
N LYS A 100 1.81 -3.53 -10.44
CA LYS A 100 2.27 -3.27 -9.06
C LYS A 100 1.34 -3.88 -8.02
N THR A 101 0.02 -3.82 -8.24
CA THR A 101 -0.95 -4.50 -7.37
C THR A 101 -0.72 -6.01 -7.35
N LYS A 102 -0.56 -6.62 -8.53
CA LYS A 102 -0.26 -8.05 -8.64
C LYS A 102 1.07 -8.41 -7.98
N ALA A 103 2.10 -7.60 -8.16
CA ALA A 103 3.40 -7.79 -7.53
C ALA A 103 3.33 -7.75 -6.00
N ALA A 104 2.59 -6.78 -5.44
CA ALA A 104 2.37 -6.66 -4.00
C ALA A 104 1.65 -7.89 -3.42
N ILE A 105 0.57 -8.34 -4.07
CA ILE A 105 -0.16 -9.55 -3.66
C ILE A 105 0.76 -10.79 -3.73
N ALA A 106 1.52 -10.94 -4.82
CA ALA A 106 2.46 -12.05 -4.99
C ALA A 106 3.61 -12.01 -3.97
N ALA A 107 4.04 -10.83 -3.54
CA ALA A 107 5.07 -10.67 -2.52
C ALA A 107 4.64 -11.27 -1.18
N PHE A 108 3.35 -11.21 -0.85
CA PHE A 108 2.82 -11.95 0.30
C PHE A 108 2.96 -13.46 0.12
N GLN A 109 2.70 -14.01 -1.06
CA GLN A 109 2.71 -15.46 -1.27
C GLN A 109 4.12 -16.06 -1.18
N LYS A 110 5.16 -15.28 -1.45
CA LYS A 110 6.56 -15.74 -1.36
C LYS A 110 6.95 -15.98 0.11
N TRP A 111 7.36 -17.20 0.41
CA TRP A 111 7.73 -17.63 1.76
C TRP A 111 9.15 -17.16 2.15
N PHE A 112 10.06 -17.07 1.19
CA PHE A 112 11.43 -16.56 1.35
C PHE A 112 11.92 -15.95 0.02
N ARG A 113 12.52 -14.76 0.06
CA ARG A 113 13.52 -14.38 -0.94
C ARG A 113 14.85 -14.86 -0.38
N ILE A 114 15.36 -15.98 -0.90
CA ILE A 114 16.75 -16.37 -0.67
C ILE A 114 17.58 -15.25 -1.31
N ARG A 115 18.35 -14.54 -0.49
CA ARG A 115 19.32 -13.54 -0.96
C ARG A 115 20.43 -14.24 -1.70
#